data_AF-A0A7V8WTM5-F1
#
_entry.id   AF-A0A7V8WTM5-F1
#
_cell.length_a   1.000
_cell.length_b   1.000
_cell.length_c   1.000
_cell.angle_alpha   90.00
_cell.angle_beta   90.00
_cell.angle_gamma   90.00
#
_symmetry.space_group_name_H-M   'P 1'
#
loop_
_entity.id
_entity.type
_entity.pdbx_description
1 polymer ?
#
loop_
_entity_poly.entity_id
_entity_poly.type
_entity_poly.pdbx_seq_one_letter_code
_entity_poly.pdbx_strand_id
1 'polypeptide(L)' 'MKPSPLETLAAGFANSKPPGAERPPFQPDARMERLRRLRRREPDVFARFGSTQRIALGFYEESRRQAGIEDDDHDDRT' A
#
# COMPACT_ATOMS: atom_id res chain seq x y z
N MET A 1 42.59 3.84 -23.32
CA MET A 1 42.40 3.30 -21.96
C MET A 1 41.02 2.67 -21.92
N LYS A 2 40.90 1.38 -21.58
CA LYS A 2 39.59 0.70 -21.47
C LYS A 2 39.06 0.91 -20.04
N PRO A 3 37.77 1.24 -19.86
CA PRO A 3 37.20 1.49 -18.53
C PRO A 3 37.35 0.25 -17.64
N SER A 4 37.56 0.49 -16.35
CA SER A 4 37.75 -0.58 -15.37
C SER A 4 36.45 -1.36 -15.15
N PRO A 5 36.50 -2.66 -14.80
CA PRO A 5 35.30 -3.47 -14.56
C PRO A 5 34.35 -2.88 -13.50
N LEU A 6 34.89 -2.11 -12.55
CA LEU A 6 34.13 -1.43 -11.51
C LEU A 6 33.31 -0.25 -12.06
N GLU A 7 33.81 0.47 -13.06
CA GLU A 7 33.07 1.56 -13.72
C GLU A 7 31.92 1.03 -14.59
N THR A 8 32.10 -0.14 -15.21
CA THR A 8 31.05 -0.81 -16.00
C THR A 8 29.91 -1.32 -15.11
N LEU A 9 30.22 -1.80 -13.90
CA LEU A 9 29.20 -2.25 -12.95
C LEU A 9 28.36 -1.09 -12.41
N ALA A 10 28.98 0.06 -12.12
CA ALA A 10 28.28 1.25 -11.63
C ALA A 10 27.28 1.82 -12.67
N ALA A 11 27.60 1.72 -13.97
CA ALA A 11 26.70 2.13 -15.03
C ALA A 11 25.46 1.23 -15.17
N GLY A 12 25.53 -0.04 -14.75
CA GLY A 12 24.43 -0.99 -14.82
C GLY A 12 23.33 -0.78 -13.77
N PHE A 13 23.68 -0.27 -12.58
CA PHE A 13 22.72 -0.05 -11.48
C PHE A 13 22.01 1.31 -11.55
N ALA A 14 22.55 2.28 -12.29
CA ALA A 14 21.94 3.59 -12.46
C ALA A 14 20.65 3.57 -13.32
N ASN A 15 20.34 2.44 -13.97
CA ASN A 15 19.28 2.34 -14.97
C ASN A 15 18.06 1.50 -14.53
N SER A 16 17.92 1.18 -13.24
CA SER A 16 16.90 0.25 -12.74
C SER A 16 15.76 0.88 -11.94
N LYS A 17 15.56 2.20 -12.01
CA LYS A 17 14.31 2.80 -11.54
C LYS A 17 13.59 3.40 -12.75
N PRO A 18 12.56 2.73 -13.32
CA PRO A 18 11.78 3.35 -14.37
C PRO A 18 11.18 4.66 -13.80
N PRO A 19 11.51 5.83 -14.36
CA PRO A 19 10.86 7.07 -13.99
C PRO A 19 9.45 7.03 -14.58
N GLY A 20 8.46 6.65 -13.77
CA GLY A 20 7.08 6.52 -14.23
C GLY A 20 6.42 5.17 -13.98
N ALA A 21 6.86 4.40 -12.97
CA ALA A 21 5.94 3.46 -12.36
C ALA A 21 4.81 4.27 -11.70
N GLU A 22 3.83 4.68 -12.51
CA GLU A 22 2.54 5.16 -12.03
C GLU A 22 2.10 4.16 -10.97
N ARG A 23 1.82 4.64 -9.76
CA ARG A 23 1.27 3.75 -8.73
C ARG A 23 0.05 3.09 -9.35
N PRO A 24 -0.05 1.76 -9.29
CA PRO A 24 -1.19 1.09 -9.88
C PRO A 24 -2.46 1.71 -9.29
N PRO A 25 -3.52 1.86 -10.12
CA PRO A 25 -4.78 2.36 -9.63
C PRO A 25 -5.20 1.55 -8.40
N PHE A 26 -5.79 2.22 -7.42
CA PHE A 26 -6.24 1.54 -6.21
C PHE A 26 -7.18 0.40 -6.59
N GLN A 27 -6.85 -0.80 -6.14
CA GLN A 27 -7.69 -1.98 -6.31
C GLN A 27 -8.30 -2.33 -4.96
N PRO A 28 -9.63 -2.32 -4.84
CA PRO A 28 -10.28 -2.73 -3.60
C PRO A 28 -10.00 -4.21 -3.34
N ASP A 29 -9.43 -4.50 -2.17
CA ASP A 29 -9.15 -5.86 -1.73
C ASP A 29 -10.20 -6.26 -0.69
N ALA A 30 -10.99 -7.29 -1.00
CA ALA A 30 -12.08 -7.73 -0.13
C ALA A 30 -11.62 -8.20 1.26
N ARG A 31 -10.40 -8.75 1.36
CA ARG A 31 -9.80 -9.13 2.64
C ARG A 31 -9.42 -7.89 3.44
N MET A 32 -8.85 -6.87 2.79
CA MET A 32 -8.51 -5.61 3.44
C MET A 32 -9.76 -4.83 3.86
N GLU A 33 -10.82 -4.80 3.05
CA GLU A 33 -12.11 -4.23 3.46
C GLU A 33 -12.70 -4.95 4.67
N ARG A 34 -12.59 -6.28 4.72
CA ARG A 34 -13.03 -7.05 5.89
C ARG A 34 -12.20 -6.73 7.13
N LEU A 35 -10.88 -6.62 6.98
CA LEU A 35 -9.98 -6.20 8.07
C LEU A 35 -10.27 -4.76 8.53
N ARG A 36 -10.60 -3.87 7.60
CA ARG A 36 -10.99 -2.48 7.88
C ARG A 36 -12.27 -2.41 8.70
N ARG A 37 -13.30 -3.14 8.28
CA ARG A 37 -14.57 -3.27 9.03
C ARG A 37 -14.34 -3.92 10.40
N LEU A 38 -13.48 -4.94 10.48
CA LEU A 38 -13.13 -5.59 11.73
C LEU A 38 -12.43 -4.61 12.69
N ARG A 39 -11.46 -3.82 12.20
CA ARG A 39 -10.80 -2.77 13.00
C ARG A 39 -11.79 -1.77 13.60
N ARG A 40 -12.85 -1.42 12.85
CA ARG A 40 -13.89 -0.49 13.32
C ARG A 40 -14.85 -1.13 14.33
N ARG A 41 -15.32 -2.35 14.04
CA ARG A 41 -16.33 -3.02 14.86
C ARG A 41 -15.74 -3.64 16.14
N GLU A 42 -14.55 -4.21 16.03
CA GLU A 42 -13.91 -4.98 17.10
C GLU A 42 -12.40 -4.65 17.17
N PRO A 43 -12.04 -3.45 17.66
CA PRO A 43 -10.64 -3.00 17.71
C PRO A 43 -9.75 -3.93 18.56
N ASP A 44 -10.28 -4.52 19.63
CA ASP A 44 -9.55 -5.47 20.48
C ASP A 44 -9.22 -6.78 19.76
N VAL A 45 -10.13 -7.26 18.91
CA VAL A 45 -9.91 -8.44 18.08
C VAL A 45 -8.89 -8.13 17.00
N PHE A 46 -8.99 -6.96 16.37
CA PHE A 46 -8.01 -6.49 15.39
C PHE A 46 -6.60 -6.31 15.98
N ALA A 47 -6.48 -5.84 17.23
CA ALA A 47 -5.19 -5.68 17.90
C ALA A 47 -4.43 -7.01 18.06
N ARG A 48 -5.14 -8.14 18.09
CA ARG A 48 -4.57 -9.50 18.15
C ARG A 48 -4.02 -9.99 16.80
N PHE A 49 -4.29 -9.31 15.69
CA PHE A 49 -3.75 -9.68 14.38
C PHE A 49 -2.24 -9.41 14.28
N GLY A 50 -1.58 -10.18 13.43
CA GLY A 50 -0.13 -10.04 13.19
C GLY A 50 0.23 -8.65 12.69
N SER A 51 1.45 -8.19 13.02
CA SER A 51 1.96 -6.86 12.62
C SER A 51 1.89 -6.65 11.10
N THR A 52 2.18 -7.68 10.30
CA THR A 52 2.07 -7.65 8.85
C THR A 52 0.69 -7.25 8.35
N GLN A 53 -0.37 -7.82 8.93
CA GLN A 53 -1.75 -7.55 8.52
C GLN A 53 -2.18 -6.13 8.91
N ARG A 54 -1.73 -5.66 10.08
CA ARG A 54 -2.00 -4.30 10.55
C ARG A 54 -1.28 -3.25 9.68
N ILE A 55 -0.03 -3.50 9.32
CA ILE A 55 0.75 -2.65 8.42
C ILE A 55 0.13 -2.64 7.01
N ALA A 56 -0.23 -3.81 6.48
CA ALA A 56 -0.87 -3.92 5.17
C ALA A 56 -2.20 -3.17 5.13
N LEU A 57 -3.01 -3.23 6.19
CA LEU A 57 -4.23 -2.44 6.29
C LEU A 57 -3.94 -0.93 6.26
N GLY A 58 -2.89 -0.47 6.94
CA GLY A 58 -2.46 0.93 6.90
C GLY A 58 -2.12 1.39 5.48
N PHE A 59 -1.32 0.62 4.73
CA PHE A 59 -1.00 0.93 3.33
C PHE A 59 -2.23 0.92 2.42
N TYR A 60 -3.17 0.01 2.70
CA TYR A 60 -4.43 -0.09 1.98
C TYR A 60 -5.30 1.15 2.22
N GLU A 61 -5.49 1.56 3.47
CA GLU A 61 -6.24 2.77 3.84
C GLU A 61 -5.62 4.04 3.25
N GLU A 62 -4.29 4.14 3.24
CA GLU A 62 -3.58 5.27 2.62
C GLU A 62 -3.77 5.30 1.10
N SER A 63 -3.63 4.15 0.44
CA SER A 63 -3.83 4.05 -1.02
C SER A 63 -5.27 4.37 -1.40
N ARG A 64 -6.24 3.96 -0.57
CA ARG A 64 -7.65 4.28 -0.74
C ARG A 64 -7.91 5.79 -0.64
N ARG A 65 -7.32 6.46 0.36
CA ARG A 65 -7.40 7.92 0.52
C ARG A 65 -6.79 8.67 -0.65
N GLN A 66 -5.62 8.24 -1.12
CA GLN A 66 -4.95 8.87 -2.26
C GLN A 66 -5.70 8.65 -3.59
N ALA A 67 -6.50 7.58 -3.68
CA ALA A 67 -7.42 7.37 -4.79
C ALA A 67 -8.71 8.20 -4.68
N GLY A 68 -8.87 9.02 -3.64
CA GLY A 68 -10.09 9.82 -3.42
C GLY A 68 -11.31 8.99 -3.04
N ILE A 69 -11.12 7.74 -2.62
CA ILE A 69 -12.21 6.86 -2.18
C ILE A 69 -12.42 7.13 -0.69
N GLU A 70 -13.12 8.22 -0.40
CA GLU A 70 -13.50 8.55 0.95
C GLU A 70 -14.46 7.51 1.54
N ASP A 71 -14.50 7.52 2.86
CA ASP A 71 -15.48 6.80 3.63
C ASP A 71 -16.84 7.44 3.41
N ASP A 72 -17.58 6.94 2.43
CA ASP A 72 -19.03 7.08 2.38
C ASP A 72 -19.63 6.22 3.51
N ASP A 73 -19.29 6.54 4.76
CA ASP A 73 -20.11 6.22 5.92
C ASP A 73 -21.27 7.25 5.90
N HIS A 74 -22.13 7.17 4.88
CA HIS A 74 -23.48 7.68 5.01
C HIS A 74 -24.14 6.77 6.05
N ASP A 75 -24.02 7.18 7.30
CA ASP A 75 -24.86 6.75 8.41
C ASP A 75 -26.29 7.18 8.01
N ASP A 76 -26.95 6.37 7.18
CA ASP A 76 -28.39 6.45 6.94
C ASP A 76 -29.06 5.93 8.21
N ARG A 77 -29.06 6.81 9.21
CA ARG A 77 -29.86 6.69 10.41
C ARG A 77 -31.11 7.53 10.16
N THR A 78 -32.04 6.97 9.40
CA THR A 78 -33.45 7.41 9.41
C THR A 78 -34.34 6.29 9.90
#